data_AF-A0A4Z1KHE8-F1
#
_entry.id   AF-A0A4Z1KHE8-F1
#
_cell.length_a   1.000
_cell.length_b   1.000
_cell.length_c   1.000
_cell.angle_alpha   90.00
_cell.angle_beta   90.00
_cell.angle_gamma   90.00
#
_symmetry.space_group_name_H-M   'P 1'
#
loop_
_entity.id
_entity.type
_entity.pdbx_description
1 polymer ?
#
loop_
_entity_poly.entity_id
_entity_poly.type
_entity_poly.pdbx_seq_one_letter_code
_entity_poly.pdbx_strand_id
1 'polypeptide(L)'
;MFVTTFTKLALLAVSLFSIPGLSTAPQKSVIVSYPDDTPSNVVQQAMDAIKNSGGTITHEYNLIKGFAAKAPAQVLVTVQAWGNDYHAVIEEDQVVNANN
;
A
#
# COMPACT_ATOMS: atom_id res chain seq x y z
N MET A 1 68.26 10.96 9.03
CA MET A 1 66.81 11.09 9.23
C MET A 1 66.17 11.17 7.86
N PHE A 2 65.49 10.12 7.40
CA PHE A 2 64.42 10.09 6.39
C PHE A 2 64.12 8.60 6.12
N VAL A 3 63.64 7.94 7.17
CA VAL A 3 62.85 6.72 7.05
C VAL A 3 61.39 7.17 6.96
N THR A 4 60.56 6.38 6.29
CA THR A 4 59.10 6.49 6.14
C THR A 4 58.62 7.22 4.88
N THR A 5 58.25 6.46 3.84
CA THR A 5 56.83 6.32 3.42
C THR A 5 56.70 5.38 2.19
N PHE A 6 57.05 4.10 2.37
CA PHE A 6 56.58 3.02 1.48
C PHE A 6 55.39 2.33 2.15
N THR A 7 54.24 3.00 2.27
CA THR A 7 53.01 2.34 2.75
C THR A 7 51.79 3.18 2.41
N LYS A 8 51.48 3.28 1.11
CA LYS A 8 50.19 3.79 0.62
C LYS A 8 49.65 2.85 -0.46
N LEU A 9 49.45 1.58 -0.13
CA LEU A 9 48.71 0.68 -1.01
C LEU A 9 48.10 -0.51 -0.26
N ALA A 10 47.29 -0.19 0.74
CA ALA A 10 46.34 -1.13 1.31
C ALA A 10 45.12 -0.33 1.77
N LEU A 11 43.95 -0.96 1.68
CA LEU A 11 42.63 -0.49 2.14
C LEU A 11 41.85 0.29 1.05
N LEU A 12 40.61 -0.02 0.71
CA LEU A 12 39.69 -1.10 1.05
C LEU A 12 38.49 -0.89 0.10
N ALA A 13 38.28 -1.76 -0.88
CA ALA A 13 37.09 -1.67 -1.74
C ALA A 13 35.90 -2.30 -1.01
N VAL A 14 35.33 -1.61 -0.02
CA VAL A 14 34.00 -1.97 0.51
C VAL A 14 32.97 -1.31 -0.39
N SER A 15 32.56 -2.01 -1.43
CA SER A 15 31.33 -1.68 -2.14
C SER A 15 30.18 -1.92 -1.17
N LEU A 16 29.63 -0.83 -0.63
CA LEU A 16 28.37 -0.83 0.10
C LEU A 16 27.25 -1.27 -0.85
N PHE A 17 27.04 -2.57 -0.99
CA PHE A 17 25.73 -3.09 -1.40
C PHE A 17 24.80 -3.03 -0.18
N SER A 18 24.46 -1.82 0.25
CA SER A 18 23.25 -1.60 1.02
C SER A 18 22.12 -1.66 0.00
N ILE A 19 21.59 -2.86 -0.26
CA ILE A 19 20.29 -2.95 -0.93
C ILE A 19 19.30 -2.43 0.11
N PRO A 20 18.71 -1.23 -0.03
CA PRO A 20 17.61 -0.86 0.83
C PRO A 20 16.55 -1.94 0.61
N GLY A 21 16.30 -2.76 1.64
CA GLY A 21 15.15 -3.65 1.64
C GLY A 21 13.95 -2.76 1.37
N LEU A 22 13.21 -3.02 0.28
CA LEU A 22 11.94 -2.36 0.03
C LEU A 22 11.04 -2.66 1.22
N SER A 23 11.02 -1.74 2.18
CA SER A 23 10.10 -1.79 3.30
C SER A 23 8.73 -1.48 2.73
N THR A 24 8.00 -2.53 2.36
CA THR A 24 6.60 -2.41 2.00
C THR A 24 5.85 -1.99 3.25
N ALA A 25 5.20 -0.82 3.21
CA ALA A 25 4.36 -0.37 4.32
C ALA A 25 3.35 -1.48 4.66
N PRO A 26 3.06 -1.72 5.96
CA PRO A 26 2.10 -2.74 6.36
C PRO A 26 0.75 -2.49 5.69
N GLN A 27 0.20 -3.53 5.06
CA GLN A 27 -1.06 -3.47 4.33
C GLN A 27 -2.20 -4.07 5.15
N LYS A 28 -3.39 -3.51 4.97
CA LYS A 28 -4.66 -4.02 5.51
C LYS A 28 -5.47 -4.66 4.38
N SER A 29 -6.13 -5.77 4.68
CA SER A 29 -7.16 -6.35 3.80
C SER A 29 -8.48 -5.67 4.12
N VAL A 30 -9.10 -5.04 3.14
CA VAL A 30 -10.32 -4.26 3.34
C VAL A 30 -11.33 -4.48 2.23
N ILE A 31 -12.58 -4.22 2.56
CA ILE A 31 -13.68 -4.02 1.63
C ILE A 31 -14.05 -2.53 1.67
N VAL A 32 -14.13 -1.91 0.50
CA VAL A 32 -14.61 -0.53 0.34
C VAL A 32 -15.93 -0.58 -0.40
N SER A 33 -16.98 -0.03 0.20
CA SER A 33 -18.32 0.03 -0.37
C SER A 33 -18.85 1.46 -0.43
N TYR A 34 -19.73 1.70 -1.41
CA TYR A 34 -20.33 2.99 -1.70
C TYR A 34 -21.84 2.84 -1.91
N PRO A 35 -22.63 3.90 -1.69
CA PRO A 35 -24.01 4.00 -2.16
C PRO A 35 -24.12 3.78 -3.68
N ASP A 36 -25.23 3.19 -4.14
CA ASP A 36 -25.45 2.80 -5.53
C ASP A 36 -25.40 3.97 -6.53
N ASP A 37 -25.78 5.18 -6.09
CA ASP A 37 -25.78 6.41 -6.87
C ASP A 37 -24.39 7.05 -7.01
N THR A 38 -23.37 6.50 -6.34
CA THR A 38 -22.00 7.01 -6.42
C THR A 38 -21.48 6.95 -7.86
N PRO A 39 -20.97 8.05 -8.45
CA PRO A 39 -20.43 8.04 -9.80
C PRO A 39 -19.23 7.08 -9.95
N SER A 40 -19.17 6.35 -11.07
CA SER A 40 -18.13 5.34 -11.28
C SER A 40 -16.71 5.91 -11.28
N ASN A 41 -16.53 7.18 -11.65
CA ASN A 41 -15.22 7.84 -11.59
C ASN A 41 -14.69 8.01 -10.16
N VAL A 42 -15.57 8.12 -9.15
CA VAL A 42 -15.19 8.21 -7.73
C VAL A 42 -14.64 6.87 -7.26
N VAL A 43 -15.33 5.78 -7.60
CA VAL A 43 -14.87 4.41 -7.29
C VAL A 43 -13.54 4.14 -7.98
N GLN A 44 -13.42 4.53 -9.26
CA GLN A 44 -12.17 4.39 -10.01
C GLN A 44 -11.04 5.20 -9.38
N GLN A 45 -11.28 6.44 -8.99
CA GLN A 45 -10.29 7.28 -8.31
C GLN A 45 -9.78 6.63 -7.03
N ALA A 46 -10.66 6.01 -6.23
CA ALA A 46 -10.27 5.32 -5.02
C ALA A 46 -9.40 4.09 -5.32
N MET A 47 -9.78 3.27 -6.32
CA MET A 47 -8.98 2.13 -6.75
C MET A 47 -7.60 2.55 -7.26
N ASP A 48 -7.53 3.63 -8.03
CA ASP A 48 -6.28 4.15 -8.58
C ASP A 48 -5.37 4.70 -7.48
N ALA A 49 -5.91 5.39 -6.48
CA ALA A 49 -5.13 5.85 -5.33
C ALA A 49 -4.52 4.68 -4.54
N ILE A 50 -5.26 3.59 -4.37
CA ILE A 50 -4.75 2.37 -3.73
C ILE A 50 -3.60 1.78 -4.56
N LYS A 51 -3.77 1.62 -5.88
CA LYS A 51 -2.72 1.11 -6.78
C LYS A 51 -1.48 1.99 -6.75
N ASN A 52 -1.65 3.31 -6.83
CA ASN A 52 -0.56 4.28 -6.82
C ASN A 52 0.21 4.31 -5.48
N SER A 53 -0.43 3.87 -4.40
CA SER A 53 0.20 3.74 -3.08
C SER A 53 0.87 2.38 -2.87
N GLY A 54 0.98 1.55 -3.90
CA GLY A 54 1.55 0.20 -3.82
C GLY A 54 0.59 -0.85 -3.26
N GLY A 55 -0.70 -0.55 -3.17
CA GLY A 55 -1.77 -1.50 -2.86
C GLY A 55 -2.25 -2.28 -4.08
N THR A 56 -3.10 -3.27 -3.84
CA THR A 56 -3.63 -4.17 -4.86
C THR A 56 -5.14 -4.32 -4.71
N ILE A 57 -5.88 -4.20 -5.80
CA ILE A 57 -7.31 -4.55 -5.84
C ILE A 57 -7.42 -6.07 -5.98
N THR A 58 -8.05 -6.72 -5.02
CA THR A 58 -8.20 -8.18 -4.98
C THR A 58 -9.50 -8.66 -5.61
N HIS A 59 -10.52 -7.82 -5.59
CA HIS A 59 -11.81 -8.12 -6.21
C HIS A 59 -12.59 -6.85 -6.50
N GLU A 60 -13.32 -6.81 -7.62
CA GLU A 60 -14.32 -5.78 -7.91
C GLU A 60 -15.70 -6.44 -7.86
N TYR A 61 -16.63 -5.86 -7.10
CA TYR A 61 -17.94 -6.47 -6.90
C TYR A 61 -18.91 -6.07 -8.03
N ASN A 62 -19.70 -7.04 -8.48
CA ASN A 62 -20.81 -6.79 -9.41
C ASN A 62 -22.15 -6.54 -8.68
N LEU A 63 -22.28 -7.02 -7.43
CA LEU A 63 -23.53 -6.94 -6.65
C LEU A 63 -23.67 -5.64 -5.85
N ILE A 64 -22.55 -5.03 -5.48
CA ILE A 64 -22.49 -3.77 -4.75
C ILE A 64 -21.52 -2.83 -5.45
N LYS A 65 -21.70 -1.53 -5.28
CA LYS A 65 -20.72 -0.57 -5.76
C LYS A 65 -19.54 -0.54 -4.79
N GLY A 66 -18.49 -1.30 -5.11
CA GLY A 66 -17.34 -1.42 -4.23
C GLY A 66 -16.29 -2.39 -4.74
N PHE A 67 -15.22 -2.53 -3.97
CA PHE A 67 -14.09 -3.41 -4.27
C PHE A 67 -13.42 -3.89 -2.99
N ALA A 68 -12.71 -5.02 -3.07
CA ALA A 68 -11.80 -5.50 -2.03
C ALA A 68 -10.36 -5.15 -2.41
N ALA A 69 -9.53 -4.84 -1.41
CA ALA A 69 -8.14 -4.45 -1.63
C ALA A 69 -7.21 -4.85 -0.49
N LYS A 70 -5.93 -4.97 -0.83
CA LYS A 70 -4.82 -4.87 0.12
C LYS A 70 -4.19 -3.48 -0.02
N ALA A 71 -4.25 -2.67 1.02
CA ALA A 71 -3.85 -1.27 0.94
C ALA A 71 -3.06 -0.82 2.17
N PRO A 72 -2.07 0.08 2.02
CA PRO A 72 -1.44 0.76 3.17
C PRO A 72 -2.48 1.55 3.98
N ALA A 73 -2.36 1.57 5.32
CA ALA A 73 -3.32 2.27 6.17
C ALA A 73 -3.47 3.76 5.82
N GLN A 74 -2.39 4.42 5.40
CA GLN A 74 -2.38 5.85 5.05
C GLN A 74 -3.28 6.17 3.84
N VAL A 75 -3.33 5.32 2.83
CA VAL A 75 -4.20 5.59 1.66
C VAL A 75 -5.66 5.41 2.02
N LEU A 76 -5.99 4.50 2.95
CA LEU A 76 -7.37 4.28 3.40
C LEU A 76 -7.95 5.51 4.09
N VAL A 77 -7.15 6.25 4.87
CA VAL A 77 -7.56 7.55 5.45
C VAL A 77 -7.91 8.56 4.35
N THR A 78 -7.13 8.57 3.26
CA THR A 78 -7.35 9.47 2.12
C THR A 78 -8.62 9.09 1.36
N VAL A 79 -8.81 7.79 1.08
CA VAL A 79 -10.02 7.25 0.44
C VAL A 79 -11.26 7.54 1.30
N GLN A 80 -11.17 7.38 2.62
CA GLN A 80 -12.25 7.71 3.55
C GLN A 80 -12.61 9.21 3.49
N ALA A 81 -11.61 10.09 3.44
CA ALA A 81 -11.82 11.52 3.37
C ALA A 81 -12.52 11.96 2.06
N TRP A 82 -12.15 11.37 0.92
CA TRP A 82 -12.86 11.59 -0.35
C TRP A 82 -14.25 10.97 -0.37
N GLY A 83 -14.40 9.88 0.38
CA GLY A 83 -15.66 9.20 0.62
C GLY A 83 -16.66 10.02 1.43
N ASN A 84 -16.32 11.16 2.04
CA ASN A 84 -17.29 11.92 2.84
C ASN A 84 -18.49 12.42 2.02
N ASP A 85 -18.27 12.83 0.77
CA ASP A 85 -19.35 13.28 -0.10
C ASP A 85 -20.25 12.11 -0.57
N TYR A 86 -19.68 10.90 -0.58
CA TYR A 86 -20.31 9.67 -1.10
C TYR A 86 -20.45 8.57 -0.05
N HIS A 87 -20.36 8.92 1.23
CA HIS A 87 -20.47 8.02 2.39
C HIS A 87 -19.75 6.66 2.22
N ALA A 88 -18.51 6.67 1.74
CA ALA A 88 -17.75 5.44 1.57
C ALA A 88 -17.55 4.73 2.92
N VAL A 89 -17.78 3.42 2.95
CA VAL A 89 -17.56 2.58 4.12
C VAL A 89 -16.35 1.69 3.88
N ILE A 90 -15.38 1.73 4.78
CA ILE A 90 -14.18 0.89 4.74
C ILE A 90 -14.24 -0.08 5.91
N GLU A 91 -14.29 -1.37 5.61
CA GLU A 91 -14.34 -2.45 6.59
C GLU A 91 -13.08 -3.31 6.47
N GLU A 92 -12.46 -3.69 7.59
CA GLU A 92 -11.39 -4.69 7.57
C GLU A 92 -12.00 -6.05 7.22
N ASP A 93 -11.41 -6.72 6.24
CA ASP A 93 -11.83 -8.06 5.83
C ASP A 93 -11.53 -9.08 6.94
N GLN A 94 -12.47 -9.98 7.21
CA GLN A 94 -12.42 -10.91 8.35
C GLN A 94 -12.62 -12.35 7.89
N VAL A 95 -11.94 -13.28 8.57
CA VAL A 95 -12.12 -14.71 8.34
C VAL A 95 -13.36 -15.21 9.06
N VAL A 96 -14.25 -15.87 8.33
CA VAL A 96 -15.40 -16.60 8.87
C VAL A 96 -15.08 -18.09 8.95
N ASN A 97 -15.42 -18.73 10.07
CA ASN A 97 -15.19 -20.15 10.29
C ASN A 97 -16.52 -20.90 10.43
N ALA A 98 -16.59 -22.13 9.93
CA ALA A 98 -17.74 -23.00 10.16
C ALA A 98 -17.74 -23.49 11.63
N ASN A 99 -18.88 -23.33 12.31
CA ASN A 99 -19.09 -23.89 13.64
C ASN A 99 -19.63 -25.32 13.50
N ASN A 100 -18.86 -26.30 14.00
CA ASN A 100 -19.25 -27.71 14.08
C ASN A 100 -19.86 -28.04 15.44
#